data_AF-A0A3D5J2K3-F1
#
_entry.id   AF-A0A3D5J2K3-F1
#
_cell.length_a   1.000
_cell.length_b   1.000
_cell.length_c   1.000
_cell.angle_alpha   90.00
_cell.angle_beta   90.00
_cell.angle_gamma   90.00
#
_symmetry.space_group_name_H-M   'P 1'
#
loop_
_entity.id
_entity.type
_entity.pdbx_description
1 polymer ?
#
loop_
_entity_poly.entity_id
_entity_poly.type
_entity_poly.pdbx_seq_one_letter_code
_entity_poly.pdbx_strand_id
1 'polypeptide(L)'
;MKKSSNTSALSQSNSIPASANVSNTSAEKIKSLRKKKQDHTEILNRLLQGNQTALGKAITLVESNTIKHQQQASAIIEGAIASSGQSIRIGITGVPGVGKSTFIEAFGTYLLSLGKKVAVLAVDPSSSISKGSI
;
A
#
# COMPACT_ATOMS: atom_id res chain seq x y z
N MET A 1 -13.30 6.22 59.70
CA MET A 1 -14.00 6.33 58.40
C MET A 1 -13.13 5.65 57.33
N LYS A 2 -13.51 4.46 56.86
CA LYS A 2 -12.75 3.65 55.88
C LYS A 2 -13.18 4.04 54.46
N LYS A 3 -12.24 4.36 53.57
CA LYS A 3 -12.47 4.72 52.17
C LYS A 3 -12.31 3.46 51.31
N SER A 4 -13.35 3.10 50.56
CA SER A 4 -13.46 1.90 49.74
C SER A 4 -12.55 1.94 48.51
N SER A 5 -11.80 0.86 48.27
CA SER A 5 -11.03 0.64 47.05
C SER A 5 -11.96 0.22 45.91
N ASN A 6 -11.86 0.93 44.78
CA ASN A 6 -12.54 0.56 43.54
C ASN A 6 -12.08 -0.82 43.07
N THR A 7 -12.99 -1.78 43.07
CA THR A 7 -12.79 -3.15 42.59
C THR A 7 -12.78 -3.13 41.07
N SER A 8 -11.62 -3.28 40.44
CA SER A 8 -11.54 -3.48 38.99
C SER A 8 -12.12 -4.84 38.62
N ALA A 9 -13.16 -4.86 37.77
CA ALA A 9 -13.86 -6.05 37.30
C ALA A 9 -13.07 -6.90 36.28
N LEU A 10 -11.74 -6.91 36.37
CA LEU A 10 -10.87 -7.75 35.54
C LEU A 10 -10.04 -8.67 36.45
N SER A 11 -10.60 -9.83 36.73
CA SER A 11 -9.83 -10.99 37.15
C SER A 11 -9.02 -11.49 35.96
N GLN A 12 -7.70 -11.29 35.97
CA GLN A 12 -6.80 -12.02 35.07
C GLN A 12 -6.87 -13.50 35.42
N SER A 13 -7.68 -14.26 34.69
CA SER A 13 -7.58 -15.71 34.67
C SER A 13 -6.24 -16.09 34.06
N ASN A 14 -5.44 -16.89 34.78
CA ASN A 14 -4.18 -17.45 34.29
C ASN A 14 -4.37 -18.01 32.87
N SER A 15 -3.62 -17.41 31.95
CA SER A 15 -3.64 -17.65 30.52
C SER A 15 -3.51 -19.14 30.16
N ILE A 16 -4.52 -19.68 29.49
CA ILE A 16 -4.35 -20.82 28.59
C ILE A 16 -3.46 -20.30 27.44
N PRO A 17 -2.33 -20.96 27.11
CA PRO A 17 -1.47 -20.48 26.04
C PRO A 17 -2.25 -20.45 24.72
N ALA A 18 -2.08 -19.33 24.01
CA ALA A 18 -2.61 -19.10 22.68
C ALA A 18 -2.32 -20.31 21.78
N SER A 19 -3.38 -20.92 21.25
CA SER A 19 -3.47 -21.90 20.15
C SER A 19 -2.19 -22.64 19.74
N ALA A 20 -2.19 -23.97 19.92
CA ALA A 20 -1.13 -24.93 19.62
C ALA A 20 -0.69 -25.08 18.14
N ASN A 21 -1.01 -24.14 17.24
CA ASN A 21 -0.77 -24.27 15.79
C ASN A 21 0.26 -23.29 15.22
N VAL A 22 0.95 -22.50 16.04
CA VAL A 22 2.04 -21.62 15.57
C VAL A 22 3.35 -22.14 16.13
N SER A 23 4.16 -22.78 15.29
CA SER A 23 5.52 -23.17 15.69
C SER A 23 6.37 -21.92 15.90
N ASN A 24 7.03 -21.84 17.06
CA ASN A 24 7.90 -20.71 17.43
C ASN A 24 8.97 -20.41 16.37
N THR A 25 9.45 -21.45 15.68
CA THR A 25 10.39 -21.34 14.55
C THR A 25 9.82 -20.57 13.37
N SER A 26 8.55 -20.80 13.04
CA SER A 26 7.84 -20.07 11.98
C SER A 26 7.62 -18.61 12.37
N ALA A 27 7.26 -18.36 13.64
CA ALA A 27 7.07 -17.02 14.16
C ALA A 27 8.38 -16.20 14.12
N GLU A 28 9.51 -16.80 14.50
CA GLU A 28 10.83 -16.18 14.44
C GLU A 28 11.28 -15.88 13.01
N LYS A 29 11.05 -16.82 12.09
CA LYS A 29 11.37 -16.64 10.66
C LYS A 29 10.53 -15.54 10.02
N ILE A 30 9.24 -15.47 10.33
CA ILE A 30 8.36 -14.38 9.88
C ILE A 30 8.83 -13.05 10.48
N LYS A 31 9.23 -13.04 11.75
CA LYS A 31 9.72 -11.84 12.44
C LYS A 31 11.04 -11.33 11.84
N SER A 32 11.96 -12.22 11.48
CA SER A 32 13.24 -11.85 10.85
C SER A 32 13.04 -11.32 9.42
N LEU A 33 12.15 -11.94 8.64
CA LEU A 33 11.77 -11.45 7.31
C LEU A 33 11.09 -10.08 7.38
N ARG A 34 10.21 -9.85 8.36
CA ARG A 34 9.57 -8.55 8.62
C ARG A 34 10.56 -7.49 9.11
N LYS A 35 11.62 -7.90 9.84
CA LYS A 35 12.67 -7.02 10.33
C LYS A 35 13.65 -6.56 9.26
N LYS A 36 13.65 -7.18 8.06
CA LYS A 36 14.49 -6.74 6.95
C LYS A 36 14.10 -5.30 6.61
N LYS A 37 14.95 -4.36 7.02
CA LYS A 37 14.76 -2.92 6.85
C LYS A 37 14.51 -2.65 5.36
N GLN A 38 13.39 -1.99 5.05
CA GLN A 38 13.11 -1.56 3.68
C GLN A 38 14.12 -0.48 3.30
N ASP A 39 15.07 -0.84 2.44
CA ASP A 39 15.99 0.12 1.85
C ASP A 39 15.38 0.72 0.58
N HIS A 40 15.22 2.04 0.59
CA HIS A 40 14.72 2.83 -0.53
C HIS A 40 15.55 2.63 -1.82
N THR A 41 16.86 2.42 -1.71
CA THR A 41 17.75 2.15 -2.85
C THR A 41 17.41 0.82 -3.52
N GLU A 42 17.17 -0.23 -2.73
CA GLU A 42 16.74 -1.54 -3.24
C GLU A 42 15.37 -1.41 -3.94
N ILE A 43 14.45 -0.65 -3.34
CA ILE A 43 13.13 -0.40 -3.93
C ILE A 43 13.28 0.32 -5.27
N LEU A 44 14.07 1.39 -5.33
CA LEU A 44 14.31 2.16 -6.56
C LEU A 44 14.92 1.29 -7.67
N ASN A 45 15.96 0.53 -7.37
CA ASN A 45 16.61 -0.34 -8.37
C ASN A 45 15.63 -1.37 -8.95
N ARG A 46 14.82 -2.00 -8.10
CA ARG A 46 13.82 -2.98 -8.55
C ARG A 46 12.66 -2.32 -9.28
N LEU A 47 12.28 -1.10 -8.89
CA LEU A 47 11.26 -0.30 -9.57
C LEU A 47 11.67 0.01 -11.00
N LEU A 48 12.90 0.47 -11.22
CA LEU A 48 13.46 0.78 -12.55
C LEU A 48 13.54 -0.46 -13.45
N GLN A 49 13.65 -1.66 -12.87
CA GLN A 49 13.59 -2.94 -13.59
C GLN A 49 12.14 -3.40 -13.88
N GLY A 50 11.13 -2.63 -13.51
CA GLY A 50 9.72 -2.96 -13.72
C GLY A 50 9.13 -3.97 -12.73
N ASN A 51 9.72 -4.11 -11.54
CA ASN A 51 9.21 -5.04 -10.53
C ASN A 51 7.91 -4.50 -9.89
N GLN A 52 6.80 -5.22 -10.09
CA GLN A 52 5.47 -4.82 -9.58
C GLN A 52 5.40 -4.76 -8.04
N THR A 53 6.11 -5.65 -7.33
CA THR A 53 6.15 -5.63 -5.85
C THR A 53 6.89 -4.39 -5.34
N ALA A 54 7.96 -3.97 -6.01
CA ALA A 54 8.67 -2.74 -5.68
C ALA A 54 7.80 -1.50 -5.97
N LEU A 55 7.05 -1.50 -7.07
CA LEU A 55 6.07 -0.46 -7.38
C LEU A 55 5.01 -0.32 -6.29
N GLY A 56 4.38 -1.42 -5.87
CA GLY A 56 3.39 -1.40 -4.78
C GLY A 56 3.97 -0.83 -3.48
N LYS A 57 5.20 -1.23 -3.11
CA LYS A 57 5.89 -0.69 -1.93
C LYS A 57 6.16 0.82 -2.06
N ALA A 58 6.61 1.27 -3.23
CA ALA A 58 6.86 2.68 -3.48
C ALA A 58 5.57 3.50 -3.35
N ILE A 59 4.46 3.04 -3.93
CA ILE A 59 3.14 3.68 -3.79
C ILE A 59 2.74 3.75 -2.31
N THR A 60 2.86 2.66 -1.55
CA THR A 60 2.57 2.66 -0.11
C THR A 60 3.43 3.65 0.68
N LEU A 61 4.71 3.82 0.32
CA LEU A 61 5.57 4.82 0.96
C LEU A 61 5.11 6.25 0.62
N VAL A 62 4.73 6.51 -0.62
CA VAL A 62 4.22 7.81 -1.10
C VAL A 62 2.91 8.18 -0.42
N GLU A 63 2.01 7.22 -0.21
CA GLU A 63 0.71 7.44 0.44
C GLU A 63 0.80 7.53 1.97
N SER A 64 1.96 7.22 2.56
CA SER A 64 2.11 7.19 4.01
C SER A 64 2.27 8.59 4.61
N ASN A 65 1.57 8.84 5.73
CA ASN A 65 1.70 10.07 6.52
C ASN A 65 2.91 10.08 7.49
N THR A 66 3.72 9.03 7.51
CA THR A 66 4.89 8.96 8.43
C THR A 66 6.06 9.73 7.85
N ILE A 67 6.64 10.67 8.61
CA ILE A 67 7.78 11.53 8.18
C ILE A 67 8.93 10.70 7.57
N LYS A 68 9.30 9.59 8.20
CA LYS A 68 10.36 8.71 7.70
C LYS A 68 10.03 8.09 6.34
N HIS A 69 8.77 7.69 6.13
CA HIS A 69 8.34 7.15 4.83
C HIS A 69 8.31 8.24 3.76
N GLN A 70 7.88 9.46 4.10
CA GLN A 70 7.91 10.61 3.19
C GLN A 70 9.34 10.92 2.73
N GLN A 71 10.32 10.91 3.64
CA GLN A 71 11.73 11.07 3.27
C GLN A 71 12.22 9.99 2.29
N GLN A 72 11.85 8.73 2.54
CA GLN A 72 12.18 7.62 1.63
C GLN A 72 11.48 7.76 0.28
N ALA A 73 10.22 8.19 0.27
CA ALA A 73 9.42 8.41 -0.91
C ALA A 73 10.01 9.52 -1.79
N SER A 74 10.39 10.66 -1.21
CA SER A 74 11.06 11.75 -1.93
C SER A 74 12.32 11.28 -2.63
N ALA A 75 13.18 10.53 -1.93
CA ALA A 75 14.40 9.98 -2.51
C ALA A 75 14.13 9.00 -3.67
N ILE A 76 13.09 8.16 -3.56
CA ILE A 76 12.68 7.26 -4.65
C ILE A 76 12.15 8.05 -5.84
N ILE A 77 11.32 9.07 -5.61
CA ILE A 77 10.75 9.91 -6.68
C ILE A 77 11.88 10.63 -7.41
N GLU A 78 12.78 11.32 -6.69
CA GLU A 78 13.93 12.02 -7.26
C GLU A 78 14.79 11.11 -8.12
N GLY A 79 15.12 9.91 -7.63
CA GLY A 79 15.89 8.93 -8.39
C GLY A 79 15.16 8.37 -9.63
N ALA A 80 13.83 8.38 -9.63
CA ALA A 80 13.03 7.89 -10.75
C ALA A 80 12.73 8.95 -11.83
N ILE A 81 12.93 10.25 -11.56
CA ILE A 81 12.60 11.35 -12.49
C ILE A 81 13.26 11.15 -13.86
N ALA A 82 14.53 10.76 -13.90
CA ALA A 82 15.29 10.58 -15.15
C ALA A 82 14.68 9.50 -16.07
N SER A 83 13.97 8.53 -15.51
CA SER A 83 13.29 7.47 -16.27
C SER A 83 11.80 7.78 -16.53
N SER A 84 11.28 8.89 -16.00
CA SER A 84 9.88 9.29 -16.13
C SER A 84 9.59 9.95 -17.50
N GLY A 85 8.32 10.21 -17.80
CA GLY A 85 7.90 10.93 -19.02
C GLY A 85 7.84 10.09 -20.30
N GLN A 86 8.31 8.85 -20.28
CA GLN A 86 8.25 7.91 -21.42
C GLN A 86 6.89 7.20 -21.54
N SER A 87 5.79 7.91 -21.32
CA SER A 87 4.44 7.36 -21.37
C SER A 87 3.41 8.38 -21.85
N ILE A 88 2.31 7.88 -22.42
CA ILE A 88 1.14 8.68 -22.80
C ILE A 88 0.18 8.72 -21.60
N ARG A 89 -0.28 9.91 -21.22
CA ARG A 89 -1.23 10.12 -20.12
C ARG A 89 -2.56 10.59 -20.69
N ILE A 90 -3.62 9.81 -20.45
CA ILE A 90 -4.96 10.07 -20.99
C ILE A 90 -5.92 10.24 -19.80
N GLY A 91 -6.62 11.38 -19.76
CA GLY A 91 -7.70 11.61 -18.81
C GLY A 91 -9.03 11.12 -19.35
N ILE A 92 -9.75 10.31 -18.58
CA ILE A 92 -11.09 9.80 -18.95
C ILE A 92 -12.07 10.30 -17.90
N THR A 93 -13.13 10.99 -18.35
CA THR A 93 -14.20 11.52 -17.51
C THR A 93 -15.57 11.21 -18.11
N GLY A 94 -16.64 11.46 -17.36
CA GLY A 94 -18.01 11.25 -17.81
C GLY A 94 -18.98 11.06 -16.64
N VAL A 95 -20.26 11.33 -16.89
CA VAL A 95 -21.32 11.23 -15.88
C VAL A 95 -21.44 9.82 -15.28
N PRO A 96 -22.02 9.67 -14.07
CA PRO A 96 -22.34 8.34 -13.53
C PRO A 96 -23.19 7.52 -14.51
N GLY A 97 -22.90 6.22 -14.64
CA GLY A 97 -23.67 5.32 -15.52
C GLY A 97 -23.31 5.34 -17.01
N VAL A 98 -22.46 6.26 -17.51
CA VAL A 98 -22.10 6.34 -18.95
C VAL A 98 -21.23 5.17 -19.47
N GLY A 99 -20.95 4.16 -18.64
CA GLY A 99 -20.13 3.01 -19.05
C GLY A 99 -18.62 3.25 -19.06
N LYS A 100 -18.10 4.23 -18.30
CA LYS A 100 -16.65 4.53 -18.23
C LYS A 100 -15.80 3.29 -17.91
N SER A 101 -16.22 2.47 -16.94
CA SER A 101 -15.46 1.28 -16.54
C SER A 101 -15.37 0.26 -17.68
N THR A 102 -16.49 0.03 -18.38
CA THR A 102 -16.54 -0.84 -19.57
C THR A 102 -15.65 -0.31 -20.69
N PHE A 103 -15.64 1.01 -20.91
CA PHE A 103 -14.75 1.64 -21.87
C PHE A 103 -13.27 1.46 -21.50
N ILE A 104 -12.90 1.73 -20.23
CA ILE A 104 -11.51 1.60 -19.75
C ILE A 104 -11.02 0.16 -19.89
N GLU A 105 -11.87 -0.83 -19.59
CA GLU A 105 -11.55 -2.25 -19.73
C GLU A 105 -11.31 -2.64 -21.21
N ALA A 106 -12.24 -2.27 -22.09
CA ALA A 106 -12.12 -2.58 -23.52
C ALA A 106 -10.91 -1.87 -24.16
N PHE A 107 -10.72 -0.59 -23.84
CA PHE A 107 -9.60 0.20 -24.34
C PHE A 107 -8.26 -0.31 -23.80
N GLY A 108 -8.19 -0.65 -22.51
CA GLY A 108 -7.01 -1.24 -21.90
C GLY A 108 -6.64 -2.58 -22.52
N THR A 109 -7.63 -3.46 -22.73
CA THR A 109 -7.43 -4.77 -23.38
C THR A 109 -6.91 -4.61 -24.81
N TYR A 110 -7.45 -3.64 -25.56
CA TYR A 110 -6.94 -3.31 -26.88
C TYR A 110 -5.49 -2.81 -26.84
N LEU A 111 -5.11 -1.94 -25.92
CA LEU A 111 -3.72 -1.49 -25.79
C LEU A 111 -2.77 -2.63 -25.39
N LEU A 112 -3.21 -3.55 -24.54
CA LEU A 112 -2.47 -4.75 -24.17
C LEU A 112 -2.26 -5.66 -25.39
N SER A 113 -3.26 -5.82 -26.27
CA SER A 113 -3.12 -6.63 -27.50
C SER A 113 -2.12 -6.03 -28.50
N LEU A 114 -1.90 -4.71 -28.45
CA LEU A 114 -0.83 -4.01 -29.16
C LEU A 114 0.55 -4.10 -28.47
N GLY A 115 0.68 -4.91 -27.42
CA GLY A 115 1.93 -5.09 -26.67
C GLY A 115 2.31 -3.89 -25.79
N LYS A 116 1.39 -2.97 -25.50
CA LYS A 116 1.65 -1.84 -24.61
C LYS A 116 1.49 -2.27 -23.14
N LYS A 117 2.15 -1.53 -22.24
CA LYS A 117 1.92 -1.65 -20.79
C LYS A 117 0.93 -0.56 -20.37
N VAL A 118 -0.12 -0.96 -19.66
CA VAL A 118 -1.21 -0.07 -19.25
C VAL A 118 -1.25 0.02 -17.73
N ALA A 119 -1.46 1.23 -17.22
CA ALA A 119 -1.76 1.50 -15.82
C ALA A 119 -3.01 2.40 -15.75
N VAL A 120 -3.89 2.13 -14.79
CA VAL A 120 -5.11 2.92 -14.55
C VAL A 120 -5.02 3.50 -13.15
N LEU A 121 -5.08 4.82 -13.04
CA LEU A 121 -5.17 5.53 -11.76
C LEU A 121 -6.57 6.12 -11.63
N ALA A 122 -7.33 5.65 -10.65
CA ALA A 122 -8.63 6.21 -10.32
C ALA A 122 -8.46 7.43 -9.40
N VAL A 123 -9.15 8.52 -9.71
CA VAL A 123 -9.21 9.72 -8.86
C VAL A 123 -10.66 9.90 -8.43
N ASP A 124 -10.93 9.73 -7.13
CA ASP A 124 -12.24 9.99 -6.53
C ASP A 124 -12.17 11.23 -5.62
N PRO A 125 -12.84 12.35 -5.97
CA PRO A 125 -12.86 13.55 -5.14
C PRO A 125 -13.55 13.35 -3.78
N SER A 126 -14.39 12.31 -3.63
CA SER A 126 -15.16 12.05 -2.40
C SER A 126 -14.29 11.78 -1.16
N SER A 127 -13.02 11.41 -1.37
CA SER A 127 -12.06 10.99 -0.35
C SER A 127 -11.65 12.09 0.64
N SER A 128 -11.91 13.37 0.33
CA SER A 128 -11.62 14.50 1.22
C SER A 128 -12.73 14.79 2.24
N ILE A 129 -13.97 14.36 1.97
CA ILE A 129 -15.15 14.66 2.80
C ILE A 129 -15.52 13.49 3.73
N SER A 130 -15.21 12.27 3.33
CA SER A 130 -15.32 11.07 4.15
C SER A 130 -13.93 10.69 4.63
N LYS A 131 -13.66 10.61 5.93
CA LYS A 131 -12.42 10.05 6.48
C LYS A 131 -12.30 8.55 6.15
N GLY A 132 -12.05 8.23 4.88
CA GLY A 132 -12.03 6.87 4.36
C GLY A 132 -13.44 6.29 4.22
N SER A 133 -13.91 6.13 2.99
CA SER A 133 -14.83 5.04 2.68
C SER A 133 -14.01 3.96 1.98
N ILE A 134 -14.05 2.76 2.57
CA ILE A 134 -13.70 1.45 2.02
C ILE A 134 -13.76 1.34 0.49
#